data_AF-G9Y655-F1
#
_entry.id   AF-G9Y655-F1
#
_cell.length_a   1.000
_cell.length_b   1.000
_cell.length_c   1.000
_cell.angle_alpha   90.00
_cell.angle_beta   90.00
_cell.angle_gamma   90.00
#
_symmetry.space_group_name_H-M   'P 1'
#
loop_
_entity.id
_entity.type
_entity.pdbx_description
1 polymer ?
#
loop_
_entity_poly.entity_id
_entity_poly.type
_entity_poly.pdbx_seq_one_letter_code
_entity_poly.pdbx_strand_id
1 'polypeptide(L)' 'MLDAICAVHYGWSELGPLVVKVLEANPGLADLGPVYNAGVLITLPELDMPVAESNLQLWD' A
#
# COMPACT_ATOMS: atom_id res chain seq x y z
N MET A 1 6.72 -1.23 -8.18
CA MET A 1 7.22 -0.38 -7.09
C MET A 1 6.22 -0.46 -5.95
N LEU A 2 6.69 -0.62 -4.71
CA LEU A 2 5.83 -0.94 -3.55
C LEU A 2 4.97 0.24 -3.09
N ASP A 3 5.56 1.44 -3.06
CA ASP A 3 4.92 2.71 -2.77
C ASP A 3 3.66 2.98 -3.61
N ALA A 4 3.68 2.68 -4.91
CA ALA A 4 2.52 2.82 -5.79
C ALA A 4 1.39 1.84 -5.42
N ILE A 5 1.73 0.62 -5.02
CA ILE A 5 0.76 -0.38 -4.55
C ILE A 5 0.14 0.09 -3.24
N CYS A 6 0.97 0.54 -2.30
CA CYS A 6 0.53 1.15 -1.05
C CYS A 6 -0.36 2.37 -1.32
N ALA A 7 -0.02 3.24 -2.27
CA ALA A 7 -0.80 4.45 -2.57
C ALA A 7 -2.19 4.13 -3.12
N VAL A 8 -2.30 3.08 -3.93
CA VAL A 8 -3.59 2.63 -4.47
C VAL A 8 -4.45 1.96 -3.39
N HIS A 9 -3.83 1.16 -2.52
CA HIS A 9 -4.58 0.37 -1.54
C HIS A 9 -4.89 1.15 -0.24
N TYR A 10 -3.95 1.97 0.19
CA TYR A 10 -3.97 2.68 1.48
C TYR A 10 -4.15 4.20 1.35
N GLY A 11 -4.09 4.72 0.13
CA GLY A 11 -4.06 6.15 -0.14
C GLY A 11 -2.66 6.74 -0.01
N TRP A 12 -2.56 8.02 -0.36
CA TRP A 12 -1.28 8.75 -0.39
C TRP A 12 -0.84 9.27 0.98
N SER A 13 -1.73 9.21 1.98
CA SER A 13 -1.42 9.64 3.34
C SER A 13 -0.50 8.63 4.01
N GLU A 14 0.55 9.10 4.67
CA GLU A 14 1.45 8.26 5.49
C GLU A 14 2.14 7.08 4.75
N LEU A 15 2.42 7.22 3.45
CA LEU A 15 3.05 6.15 2.64
C LEU A 15 4.36 5.61 3.22
N GLY A 16 5.21 6.44 3.82
CA GLY A 16 6.47 6.00 4.41
C GLY A 16 6.26 4.93 5.50
N PRO A 17 5.55 5.25 6.60
CA PRO A 17 5.19 4.28 7.62
C PRO A 17 4.44 3.05 7.09
N LEU A 18 3.52 3.23 6.14
CA LEU A 18 2.75 2.13 5.55
C LEU A 18 3.66 1.15 4.79
N VAL A 19 4.59 1.65 3.98
CA VAL A 19 5.57 0.82 3.24
C VAL A 19 6.44 0.01 4.20
N VAL A 20 6.88 0.60 5.33
CA VAL A 20 7.65 -0.13 6.35
C VAL A 20 6.84 -1.30 6.92
N LYS A 21 5.58 -1.07 7.30
CA LYS A 21 4.71 -2.14 7.80
C LYS A 21 4.49 -3.26 6.78
N VAL A 22 4.35 -2.93 5.50
CA VAL A 22 4.25 -3.93 4.43
C VAL A 22 5.56 -4.71 4.30
N LEU A 23 6.71 -4.06 4.39
CA LEU A 23 8.02 -4.75 4.35
C LEU A 23 8.24 -5.66 5.56
N GLU A 24 7.79 -5.26 6.76
CA GLU A 24 7.84 -6.11 7.95
C GLU A 24 6.97 -7.37 7.80
N ALA A 25 5.80 -7.23 7.17
CA ALA A 25 4.92 -8.35 6.86
C ALA A 25 5.41 -9.23 5.69
N ASN A 26 6.35 -8.74 4.87
CA ASN A 26 6.88 -9.43 3.69
C ASN A 26 8.42 -9.47 3.72
N PRO A 27 9.01 -10.34 4.57
CA PRO A 27 10.46 -10.49 4.63
C PRO A 27 11.03 -10.90 3.27
N GLY A 28 12.10 -10.22 2.83
CA GLY A 28 12.75 -10.45 1.53
C GLY A 28 12.17 -9.65 0.37
N LEU A 29 11.06 -8.93 0.56
CA LEU A 29 10.45 -8.11 -0.50
C LEU A 29 11.32 -6.90 -0.87
N ALA A 30 12.07 -6.33 0.09
CA ALA A 30 13.00 -5.23 -0.16
C ALA A 30 14.21 -5.65 -1.00
N ASP A 31 14.63 -6.91 -0.92
CA ASP A 31 15.79 -7.44 -1.65
C ASP A 31 15.52 -7.63 -3.15
N LEU A 32 14.24 -7.72 -3.55
CA LEU A 32 13.84 -7.81 -4.96
C LEU A 32 14.09 -6.51 -5.73
N GLY A 33 14.39 -5.41 -5.04
CA GLY A 33 14.64 -4.10 -5.63
C GLY A 33 13.37 -3.30 -5.94
N PRO A 34 13.50 -2.16 -6.65
CA PRO A 34 12.42 -1.20 -6.85
C PRO A 34 11.34 -1.66 -7.85
N VAL A 35 11.69 -2.60 -8.74
CA VAL A 35 10.79 -3.12 -9.78
C VAL A 35 10.55 -4.60 -9.53
N TYR A 36 9.29 -4.97 -9.27
CA TYR A 36 8.90 -6.34 -9.05
C TYR A 36 8.60 -7.04 -10.39
N ASN A 37 9.11 -8.26 -10.52
CA ASN A 37 8.74 -9.14 -11.62
C ASN A 37 7.29 -9.61 -11.48
N ALA A 38 6.69 -10.05 -12.58
CA ALA A 38 5.39 -10.70 -12.53
C ALA A 38 5.45 -11.96 -11.64
N GLY A 39 4.39 -12.19 -10.86
CA GLY A 39 4.29 -13.35 -9.96
C GLY A 39 4.82 -13.10 -8.54
N VAL A 40 5.27 -11.89 -8.21
CA VAL A 40 5.58 -11.52 -6.82
C VAL A 40 4.28 -11.39 -6.02
N LEU A 41 4.13 -12.24 -5.01
CA LEU A 41 3.01 -12.17 -4.06
C LEU A 41 3.36 -11.19 -2.94
N ILE A 42 2.51 -10.19 -2.72
CA ILE A 42 2.69 -9.18 -1.67
C ILE A 42 1.50 -9.25 -0.74
N THR A 43 1.75 -9.51 0.53
CA THR A 43 0.72 -9.52 1.57
C THR A 43 0.51 -8.10 2.08
N LEU A 44 -0.67 -7.53 1.87
CA LEU A 44 -1.02 -6.21 2.38
C LEU A 44 -1.74 -6.39 3.74
N PRO A 45 -1.09 -6.04 4.88
CA PRO A 45 -1.74 -6.13 6.18
C PRO A 45 -2.92 -5.16 6.26
N GLU A 46 -3.93 -5.52 7.05
CA GLU A 46 -5.02 -4.61 7.39
C GLU A 46 -4.49 -3.57 8.38
N LEU A 47 -4.54 -2.30 7.98
CA LEU A 47 -4.09 -1.19 8.80
C LEU A 47 -5.30 -0.34 9.13
N ASP A 48 -5.38 0.16 10.36
CA ASP A 48 -6.39 1.15 10.75
C ASP A 48 -6.09 2.45 10.01
N MET A 49 -6.56 2.50 8.77
CA MET A 49 -6.52 3.69 7.95
C MET A 49 -7.79 4.47 8.18
N PRO A 50 -7.72 5.82 8.15
CA PRO A 50 -8.92 6.59 7.96
C PRO A 50 -9.54 6.11 6.65
N VAL A 51 -10.68 5.41 6.74
CA VAL A 51 -11.50 5.12 5.57
C VAL A 51 -11.72 6.47 4.91
N ALA A 52 -11.17 6.64 3.72
CA ALA A 52 -11.59 7.72 2.85
C ALA A 52 -13.04 7.39 2.51
N GLU A 53 -13.97 7.85 3.36
CA GLU A 53 -15.37 7.87 3.04
C GLU A 53 -15.46 8.64 1.74
N SER A 54 -15.62 7.92 0.65
CA SER A 54 -15.97 8.49 -0.63
C SER A 54 -17.45 8.88 -0.54
N ASN A 55 -17.74 9.89 0.29
CA ASN A 55 -18.97 10.66 0.24
C ASN A 55 -18.88 11.61 -0.96
N LEU A 56 -18.68 11.03 -2.15
CA LEU A 56 -18.82 11.74 -3.41
C LEU A 56 -20.32 11.85 -3.69
N GLN A 57 -21.01 12.76 -2.99
CA GLN A 57 -22.30 13.24 -3.44
C GLN A 57 -22.08 14.15 -4.66
N LEU A 58 -22.19 13.54 -5.84
CA LEU A 58 -22.39 14.28 -7.08
C LEU A 58 -23.86 14.72 -7.14
N TRP A 59 -24.10 15.95 -6.64
CA TRP A 59 -25.29 16.81 -6.79
C TRP A 59 -26.50 16.60 -5.85
N ASP A 60 -27.01 17.72 -5.33
CA ASP A 60 -28.39 18.21 -5.54
C ASP A 60 -28.32 19.72 -5.87
#